data_AF-X1NZQ0-F1
#
_entry.id   AF-X1NZQ0-F1
#
_cell.length_a   1.000
_cell.length_b   1.000
_cell.length_c   1.000
_cell.angle_alpha   90.00
_cell.angle_beta   90.00
_cell.angle_gamma   90.00
#
_symmetry.space_group_name_H-M   'P 1'
#
loop_
_entity.id
_entity.type
_entity.pdbx_description
1 polymer ?
#
loop_
_entity_poly.entity_id
_entity_poly.type
_entity_poly.pdbx_seq_one_letter_code
_entity_poly.pdbx_strand_id
1 'polypeptide(L)'
;MLRLIRETMGNVKHGKTFEAIVEIDETYIGGKPRKSNRKDDRSKHNKRGRGTKKSPIIGIVDREKKKVYAKVSLPNKEGKKLSGNQ
;
A
#
# COMPACT_ATOMS: atom_id res chain seq x y z
N MET A 1 -2.98 1.33 7.22
CA MET A 1 -3.38 0.43 6.12
C MET A 1 -4.02 -0.83 6.67
N LEU A 2 -3.35 -1.60 7.54
CA LEU A 2 -3.93 -2.75 8.24
C LEU A 2 -5.32 -2.49 8.86
N ARG A 3 -5.53 -1.34 9.51
CA ARG A 3 -6.86 -0.93 10.01
C ARG A 3 -7.92 -0.86 8.91
N LEU A 4 -7.58 -0.26 7.76
CA LEU A 4 -8.50 -0.15 6.62
C LEU A 4 -8.75 -1.52 5.98
N ILE A 5 -7.72 -2.36 5.84
CA ILE A 5 -7.89 -3.75 5.37
C ILE A 5 -8.86 -4.48 6.29
N ARG A 6 -8.65 -4.41 7.61
CA ARG A 6 -9.54 -5.04 8.60
C ARG A 6 -10.96 -4.49 8.53
N GLU A 7 -11.12 -3.19 8.41
CA GLU A 7 -12.43 -2.54 8.26
C GLU A 7 -13.15 -2.98 6.97
N THR A 8 -12.44 -3.06 5.85
CA THR A 8 -12.99 -3.56 4.59
C THR A 8 -13.33 -5.06 4.66
N MET A 9 -12.53 -5.87 5.34
CA MET A 9 -12.77 -7.30 5.54
C MET A 9 -13.94 -7.56 6.49
N GLY A 10 -14.21 -6.65 7.44
CA GLY A 10 -15.39 -6.70 8.31
C GLY A 10 -16.69 -6.29 7.62
N ASN A 11 -16.63 -5.79 6.38
CA ASN A 11 -17.81 -5.35 5.65
C ASN A 11 -18.52 -6.55 5.00
N VAL A 12 -19.70 -6.91 5.52
CA VAL A 12 -20.48 -8.10 5.15
C VAL A 12 -20.75 -8.20 3.65
N LYS A 13 -20.81 -7.06 2.95
CA LYS A 13 -20.99 -6.96 1.50
C LYS A 13 -19.88 -7.65 0.69
N HIS A 14 -18.68 -7.78 1.27
CA HIS A 14 -17.52 -8.44 0.65
C HIS A 14 -17.20 -9.81 1.29
N GLY A 15 -17.99 -10.26 2.27
CA GLY A 15 -17.75 -11.51 3.01
C GLY A 15 -17.79 -12.77 2.14
N LYS A 16 -18.53 -12.75 1.02
CA LYS A 16 -18.55 -13.85 0.04
C LYS A 16 -17.37 -13.83 -0.94
N THR A 17 -16.56 -12.77 -0.96
CA THR A 17 -15.47 -12.61 -1.94
C THR A 17 -14.21 -13.40 -1.55
N PHE A 18 -14.07 -13.76 -0.27
CA PHE A 18 -12.90 -14.49 0.25
C PHE A 18 -13.35 -15.74 1.03
N GLU A 19 -13.73 -16.78 0.31
CA GLU A 19 -13.92 -18.12 0.91
C GLU A 19 -12.58 -18.77 1.31
N ALA A 20 -11.47 -18.33 0.71
CA ALA A 20 -10.13 -18.86 0.96
C ALA A 20 -9.36 -18.04 2.01
N ILE A 21 -8.50 -18.71 2.77
CA ILE A 21 -7.57 -18.06 3.70
C ILE A 21 -6.48 -17.33 2.92
N VAL A 22 -6.49 -16.00 3.00
CA VAL A 22 -5.53 -15.14 2.30
C VAL A 22 -4.65 -14.35 3.27
N GLU A 23 -3.39 -14.15 2.89
CA GLU A 23 -2.49 -13.18 3.52
C GLU A 23 -2.38 -11.94 2.65
N ILE A 24 -2.38 -10.76 3.26
CA ILE A 24 -2.32 -9.47 2.55
C ILE A 24 -1.23 -8.61 3.15
N ASP A 25 -0.35 -8.08 2.30
CA ASP A 25 0.68 -7.12 2.69
C ASP A 25 0.80 -5.96 1.68
N GLU A 26 1.38 -4.83 2.09
CA GLU A 26 1.69 -3.70 1.21
C GLU A 26 3.19 -3.44 1.09
N THR A 27 3.61 -3.09 -0.11
CA THR A 27 4.95 -2.58 -0.36
C THR A 27 4.90 -1.26 -1.12
N TYR A 28 5.97 -0.48 -1.01
CA TYR A 28 6.08 0.84 -1.61
C TYR A 28 7.32 0.90 -2.49
N ILE A 29 7.12 0.92 -3.81
CA ILE A 29 8.18 0.88 -4.81
C ILE A 29 8.34 2.25 -5.50
N GLY A 30 9.58 2.57 -5.88
CA GLY A 30 9.93 3.80 -6.58
C GLY A 30 9.99 5.02 -5.67
N GLY A 31 10.00 6.21 -6.26
CA GLY A 31 9.80 7.48 -5.57
C GLY A 31 10.86 7.92 -4.56
N LYS A 32 12.02 7.24 -4.44
CA LYS A 32 13.14 7.72 -3.60
C LYS A 32 13.76 8.94 -4.31
N PRO A 33 13.65 10.16 -3.75
CA PRO A 33 14.35 11.31 -4.31
C PRO A 33 15.85 11.01 -4.23
N ARG A 34 16.58 11.17 -5.34
CA ARG A 34 18.05 11.07 -5.29
C ARG A 34 18.55 12.12 -4.31
N LYS A 35 19.45 11.72 -3.40
CA LYS A 35 20.12 12.66 -2.50
C LYS A 35 20.82 13.70 -3.39
N SER A 36 20.47 14.98 -3.26
CA SER A 36 21.21 16.01 -3.98
C SER A 36 22.58 16.21 -3.33
N ASN A 37 23.53 16.79 -4.07
CA ASN A 37 24.87 17.06 -3.54
C ASN A 37 24.93 18.29 -2.61
N ARG A 38 23.78 18.84 -2.19
CA ARG A 38 23.69 20.01 -1.31
C ARG A 38 23.75 19.62 0.17
N LYS A 39 24.48 20.40 0.98
CA LYS A 39 24.61 20.16 2.43
C LYS A 39 23.25 20.23 3.15
N ASP A 40 22.32 21.05 2.66
CA ASP A 40 21.01 21.29 3.28
C ASP A 40 20.01 20.12 3.11
N ASP A 41 20.22 19.25 2.12
CA ASP A 41 19.36 18.07 1.91
C ASP A 41 19.70 16.91 2.88
N ARG A 42 20.68 17.09 3.76
CA ARG A 42 21.00 16.13 4.82
C ARG A 42 19.94 16.09 5.93
N SER A 43 19.17 17.17 6.12
CA SER A 43 18.17 17.26 7.19
C SER A 43 16.76 16.80 6.79
N LYS A 44 16.47 16.69 5.48
CA LYS A 44 15.15 16.28 5.00
C LYS A 44 14.99 14.77 5.08
N HIS A 45 14.37 14.31 6.17
CA HIS A 45 13.98 12.92 6.30
C HIS A 45 12.91 12.57 5.25
N ASN A 46 13.26 11.73 4.28
CA ASN A 46 12.29 11.22 3.31
C ASN A 46 11.26 10.33 4.03
N LYS A 47 9.98 10.66 3.89
CA LYS A 47 8.89 9.82 4.40
C LYS A 47 9.04 8.39 3.87
N ARG A 48 8.60 7.40 4.65
CA ARG A 48 8.56 5.97 4.30
C ARG A 48 7.12 5.48 4.38
N GLY A 49 6.76 4.50 3.55
CA GLY A 49 5.42 3.91 3.56
C GLY A 49 4.31 4.83 3.04
N ARG A 50 3.18 4.87 3.76
CA ARG A 50 1.99 5.67 3.42
C ARG A 50 2.30 7.17 3.40
N GLY A 51 1.73 7.90 2.44
CA GLY A 51 1.96 9.35 2.29
C GLY A 51 3.30 9.70 1.64
N THR A 52 4.02 8.71 1.09
CA THR A 52 5.20 8.93 0.26
C THR A 52 4.84 9.11 -1.21
N LYS A 53 5.80 9.58 -2.01
CA LYS A 53 5.68 9.63 -3.47
C LYS A 53 5.78 8.24 -4.12
N LYS A 54 6.10 7.20 -3.35
CA LYS A 54 6.22 5.83 -3.82
C LYS A 54 4.87 5.31 -4.30
N SER A 55 4.89 4.35 -5.23
CA SER A 55 3.69 3.65 -5.66
C SER A 55 3.39 2.52 -4.67
N PRO A 56 2.22 2.53 -4.01
CA PRO A 56 1.79 1.41 -3.20
C PRO A 56 1.41 0.22 -4.09
N ILE A 57 1.86 -0.96 -3.70
CA ILE A 57 1.52 -2.24 -4.30
C ILE A 57 0.95 -3.10 -3.19
N ILE A 58 -0.21 -3.68 -3.43
CA ILE A 58 -0.84 -4.64 -2.52
C ILE A 58 -0.56 -6.04 -3.06
N GLY A 59 0.02 -6.89 -2.21
CA GLY A 59 0.21 -8.31 -2.45
C GLY A 59 -0.83 -9.12 -1.69
N ILE A 60 -1.38 -10.13 -2.34
CA ILE A 60 -2.31 -11.09 -1.75
C ILE A 60 -1.79 -12.48 -2.05
N VAL A 61 -1.68 -13.32 -1.02
CA VAL A 61 -1.30 -14.73 -1.15
C VAL A 61 -2.48 -15.58 -0.73
N ASP A 62 -2.96 -16.44 -1.62
CA ASP A 62 -3.90 -17.51 -1.31
C ASP A 62 -3.12 -18.70 -0.76
N ARG A 63 -3.32 -19.04 0.51
CA ARG A 63 -2.57 -20.12 1.19
C ARG A 63 -2.90 -21.50 0.63
N GLU A 64 -4.14 -21.71 0.22
CA GLU A 64 -4.60 -23.01 -0.26
C GLU A 64 -4.12 -23.26 -1.70
N LYS A 65 -4.32 -22.28 -2.57
CA LYS A 65 -3.93 -22.39 -3.98
C LYS A 65 -2.46 -22.08 -4.23
N LYS A 66 -1.72 -21.61 -3.21
CA LYS A 66 -0.34 -21.15 -3.28
C LYS A 66 -0.11 -20.15 -4.44
N LYS A 67 -1.10 -19.28 -4.67
CA LYS A 67 -1.07 -18.27 -5.74
C LYS A 67 -0.84 -16.88 -5.15
N VAL A 68 -0.02 -16.10 -5.83
CA VAL A 68 0.31 -14.72 -5.46
C VAL A 68 -0.32 -13.77 -6.47
N TYR A 69 -1.04 -12.78 -5.97
CA TYR A 69 -1.63 -11.70 -6.74
C TYR A 69 -1.04 -10.38 -6.27
N ALA A 70 -0.51 -9.58 -7.19
CA ALA A 70 0.03 -8.25 -6.87
C ALA A 70 -0.66 -7.20 -7.74
N LYS A 71 -1.13 -6.12 -7.12
CA LYS A 71 -1.79 -5.02 -7.84
C LYS A 71 -1.26 -3.66 -7.38
N VAL A 72 -0.96 -2.82 -8.35
CA VAL A 72 -0.62 -1.41 -8.09
C VAL A 72 -1.89 -0.70 -7.64
N SER A 73 -1.82 -0.05 -6.48
CA SER A 73 -2.91 0.79 -6.00
C SER A 73 -2.89 2.11 -6.76
N LEU A 74 -3.81 2.25 -7.71
CA LEU A 74 -3.99 3.48 -8.49
C LEU A 74 -4.63 4.59 -7.62
N PRO A 75 -4.38 5.87 -7.95
CA PRO A 75 -5.10 6.98 -7.34
C PRO A 75 -6.61 6.88 -7.59
N ASN A 76 -7.41 7.49 -6.73
CA ASN A 76 -8.84 7.65 -6.97
C ASN A 76 -9.09 8.61 -8.16
N LYS A 77 -10.37 8.80 -8.53
CA LYS A 77 -10.78 9.71 -9.64
C LYS A 77 -10.30 11.15 -9.44
N GLU A 78 -10.02 11.57 -8.21
CA GLU A 78 -9.50 12.89 -7.84
C GLU A 78 -7.96 12.95 -7.88
N GLY A 79 -7.28 11.88 -8.32
CA GLY A 79 -5.82 11.78 -8.34
C GLY A 79 -5.18 11.60 -6.95
N LYS A 80 -5.99 11.45 -5.89
CA LYS A 80 -5.50 11.21 -4.54
C LYS A 80 -5.07 9.76 -4.40
N LYS A 81 -3.80 9.56 -4.05
CA LYS A 81 -3.29 8.27 -3.55
C LYS A 81 -3.79 8.06 -2.11
N LEU A 82 -3.62 6.85 -1.59
CA LEU A 82 -3.76 6.54 -0.16
C LEU A 82 -2.89 7.53 0.66
N SER A 83 -3.50 8.62 1.09
CA SER A 83 -2.85 9.72 1.80
C SER A 83 -3.19 9.57 3.27
N GLY A 84 -2.17 9.68 4.12
CA GLY A 84 -2.31 9.44 5.54
C GLY A 84 -2.57 10.75 6.28
N ASN A 85 -3.72 10.86 6.93
CA ASN A 85 -3.70 11.14 8.35
C ASN A 85 -3.94 9.82 9.07
N GLN A 86 -3.12 9.52 10.08
CA GLN A 86 -3.39 8.45 11.04
C GLN A 86 -4.38 8.98 12.08
#